data_AF-A0A7Y1XLT0-F1
#
_entry.id   AF-A0A7Y1XLT0-F1
#
_cell.length_a   1.000
_cell.length_b   1.000
_cell.length_c   1.000
_cell.angle_alpha   90.00
_cell.angle_beta   90.00
_cell.angle_gamma   90.00
#
_symmetry.space_group_name_H-M   'P 1'
#
loop_
_entity.id
_entity.type
_entity.pdbx_description
1 polymer ?
#
loop_
_entity_poly.entity_id
_entity_poly.type
_entity_poly.pdbx_seq_one_letter_code
_entity_poly.pdbx_strand_id
1 'polypeptide(L)'
;HETITKENGVRLVAFGRYAGIVGAYNGIRTYGLKFDRYELPKAETLADQQALIDELNKITLPALKIVLTGMGRVSNGAKEILDAMGITEVSVSEYLNNTYNEPVYVQLDVLDYNKRKDGKIIDMYDFFKNPSEYLSDFMRFAKVSDLYIACHFYDDAAPYLFTKDDAKHPDFKIKVVADISCDIDGPVASTLRASTIDNPNYGYDPQTEREADFKDQNAIAVMAVDNLPCELPKDASDGFGENFSKYVIPAFFNGDKDGILDRALTTRNGQLTSGFKYLQDYVDGNE
;
A
#
# COMPACT_ATOMS: atom_id res chain seq x y z
N HIS A 1 18.18 9.49 4.60
CA HIS A 1 17.84 8.16 5.18
C HIS A 1 17.37 7.18 4.11
N GLU A 2 16.70 7.65 3.06
CA GLU A 2 16.23 6.83 1.92
C GLU A 2 17.33 6.09 1.16
N THR A 3 18.56 6.62 1.19
CA THR A 3 19.76 6.07 0.56
C THR A 3 20.53 5.09 1.46
N ILE A 4 20.05 4.88 2.69
CA ILE A 4 20.64 3.92 3.63
C ILE A 4 20.14 2.53 3.26
N THR A 5 20.94 1.83 2.45
CA THR A 5 20.59 0.53 1.86
C THR A 5 21.63 -0.54 2.16
N LYS A 6 21.19 -1.80 2.08
CA LYS A 6 22.09 -2.96 1.96
C LYS A 6 22.76 -2.98 0.58
N GLU A 7 23.73 -3.88 0.39
CA GLU A 7 24.39 -4.08 -0.92
C GLU A 7 23.40 -4.40 -2.04
N ASN A 8 22.32 -5.12 -1.73
CA ASN A 8 21.26 -5.45 -2.69
C ASN A 8 20.23 -4.32 -2.89
N GLY A 9 20.49 -3.10 -2.42
CA GLY A 9 19.63 -1.93 -2.59
C GLY A 9 18.44 -1.86 -1.61
N VAL A 10 18.19 -2.88 -0.80
CA VAL A 10 17.08 -2.87 0.16
C VAL A 10 17.33 -1.83 1.25
N ARG A 11 16.41 -0.86 1.39
CA ARG A 11 16.46 0.15 2.47
C ARG A 11 16.50 -0.51 3.84
N LEU A 12 17.40 -0.03 4.70
CA LEU A 12 17.57 -0.51 6.08
C LEU A 12 16.62 0.16 7.06
N VAL A 13 16.22 1.40 6.77
CA VAL A 13 15.29 2.18 7.59
C VAL A 13 14.17 2.71 6.69
N ALA A 14 12.92 2.39 7.01
CA ALA A 14 11.75 2.74 6.20
C ALA A 14 10.48 2.75 7.04
N PHE A 15 9.49 3.55 6.63
CA PHE A 15 8.22 3.71 7.35
C PHE A 15 7.08 2.81 6.82
N GLY A 16 7.36 1.96 5.83
CA GLY A 16 6.32 1.21 5.11
C GLY A 16 5.43 0.34 6.01
N ARG A 17 5.98 -0.29 7.06
CA ARG A 17 5.18 -1.09 8.01
C ARG A 17 4.07 -0.24 8.65
N TYR A 18 4.40 0.97 9.10
CA TYR A 18 3.46 1.87 9.75
C TYR A 18 2.42 2.43 8.79
N ALA A 19 2.82 2.72 7.54
CA ALA A 19 1.86 3.08 6.49
C ALA A 19 0.82 1.96 6.28
N GLY A 20 1.25 0.70 6.27
CA GLY A 20 0.38 -0.47 6.19
C GLY A 20 -0.60 -0.57 7.36
N ILE A 21 -0.11 -0.45 8.59
CA ILE A 21 -0.90 -0.51 9.82
C ILE A 21 -2.00 0.57 9.80
N VAL A 22 -1.60 1.83 9.61
CA VAL A 22 -2.54 2.96 9.63
C VAL A 22 -3.48 2.89 8.43
N GLY A 23 -3.00 2.55 7.24
CA GLY A 23 -3.83 2.47 6.06
C GLY A 23 -4.86 1.34 6.11
N ALA A 24 -4.53 0.19 6.70
CA ALA A 24 -5.51 -0.88 6.95
C ALA A 24 -6.57 -0.43 7.96
N TYR A 25 -6.15 0.20 9.07
CA TYR A 25 -7.08 0.80 10.04
C TYR A 25 -8.04 1.80 9.36
N ASN A 26 -7.48 2.73 8.57
CA ASN A 26 -8.26 3.72 7.84
C ASN A 26 -9.16 3.09 6.77
N GLY A 27 -8.76 1.99 6.14
CA GLY A 27 -9.61 1.22 5.23
C GLY A 27 -10.84 0.62 5.93
N ILE A 28 -10.64 -0.02 7.08
CA ILE A 28 -11.74 -0.55 7.91
C ILE A 28 -12.63 0.57 8.44
N ARG A 29 -12.05 1.69 8.87
CA ARG A 29 -12.79 2.89 9.27
C ARG A 29 -13.63 3.46 8.12
N THR A 30 -13.07 3.55 6.92
CA THR A 30 -13.76 4.01 5.71
C THR A 30 -14.95 3.11 5.39
N TYR A 31 -14.79 1.79 5.51
CA TYR A 31 -15.89 0.85 5.34
C TYR A 31 -17.03 1.09 6.34
N GLY A 32 -16.71 1.32 7.61
CA GLY A 32 -17.69 1.67 8.63
C GLY A 32 -18.49 2.93 8.30
N LEU A 33 -17.78 4.00 7.90
CA LEU A 33 -18.37 5.29 7.53
C LEU A 33 -19.19 5.24 6.25
N LYS A 34 -18.73 4.48 5.24
CA LYS A 34 -19.41 4.30 3.96
C LYS A 34 -20.81 3.70 4.13
N PHE A 35 -20.93 2.72 5.01
CA PHE A 35 -22.14 1.93 5.19
C PHE A 35 -22.89 2.26 6.49
N ASP A 36 -22.50 3.31 7.20
CA ASP A 36 -23.05 3.73 8.50
C ASP A 36 -23.18 2.55 9.49
N ARG A 37 -22.14 1.70 9.57
CA ARG A 37 -22.16 0.46 10.37
C ARG A 37 -21.59 0.62 11.77
N TYR A 38 -20.52 1.40 11.88
CA TYR A 38 -19.79 1.65 13.12
C TYR A 38 -18.95 2.92 12.95
N GLU A 39 -18.50 3.47 14.06
CA GLU A 39 -17.62 4.63 14.10
C GLU A 39 -16.32 4.23 14.79
N LEU A 40 -15.20 4.56 14.15
CA LEU A 40 -13.86 4.43 14.71
C LEU A 40 -13.25 5.84 14.80
N PRO A 41 -12.52 6.15 15.88
CA PRO A 41 -11.79 7.42 15.98
C PRO A 41 -10.75 7.53 14.85
N LYS A 42 -10.29 8.74 14.56
CA LYS A 42 -9.18 8.91 13.61
C LYS A 42 -7.90 8.30 14.19
N ALA A 43 -7.04 7.73 13.34
CA ALA A 43 -5.83 7.07 13.81
C ALA A 43 -4.90 8.06 14.55
N GLU A 44 -4.77 9.29 14.06
CA GLU A 44 -3.97 10.35 14.69
C GLU A 44 -4.34 10.68 16.15
N THR A 45 -5.56 10.32 16.58
CA THR A 45 -6.02 10.55 17.97
C THR A 45 -5.65 9.42 18.93
N LEU A 46 -5.12 8.32 18.40
CA LEU A 46 -4.76 7.12 19.15
C LEU A 46 -3.24 7.08 19.37
N ALA A 47 -2.84 6.60 20.54
CA ALA A 47 -1.46 6.76 21.01
C ALA A 47 -0.44 5.86 20.27
N ASP A 48 -0.85 4.64 19.92
CA ASP A 48 0.01 3.61 19.35
C ASP A 48 -0.80 2.52 18.64
N GLN A 49 -0.08 1.57 18.03
CA GLN A 49 -0.64 0.43 17.31
C GLN A 49 -1.62 -0.38 18.17
N GLN A 50 -1.34 -0.54 19.47
CA GLN A 50 -2.21 -1.31 20.35
C GLN A 50 -3.54 -0.58 20.54
N ALA A 51 -3.54 0.75 20.69
CA ALA A 51 -4.76 1.54 20.76
C ALA A 51 -5.62 1.42 19.47
N LEU A 52 -4.98 1.34 18.28
CA LEU A 52 -5.70 1.07 17.02
C LEU A 52 -6.40 -0.30 17.07
N ILE A 53 -5.67 -1.34 17.47
CA ILE A 53 -6.19 -2.71 17.57
C ILE A 53 -7.32 -2.79 18.60
N ASP A 54 -7.19 -2.10 19.74
CA ASP A 54 -8.20 -2.09 20.79
C ASP A 54 -9.52 -1.48 20.32
N GLU A 55 -9.48 -0.41 19.52
CA GLU A 55 -10.70 0.15 18.90
C GLU A 55 -11.29 -0.79 17.84
N LEU A 56 -10.44 -1.40 17.01
CA LEU A 56 -10.88 -2.36 15.99
C LEU A 56 -11.55 -3.60 16.61
N ASN A 57 -11.08 -4.07 17.75
CA ASN A 57 -11.67 -5.24 18.42
C ASN A 57 -12.99 -4.96 19.14
N LYS A 58 -13.42 -3.68 19.21
CA LYS A 58 -14.77 -3.32 19.72
C LYS A 58 -15.86 -3.44 18.66
N ILE A 59 -15.49 -3.47 17.38
CA ILE A 59 -16.44 -3.56 16.27
C ILE A 59 -16.64 -5.01 15.83
N THR A 60 -17.74 -5.27 15.14
CA THR A 60 -18.00 -6.57 14.49
C THR A 60 -18.18 -6.34 13.00
N LEU A 61 -17.31 -6.96 12.20
CA LEU A 61 -17.43 -6.91 10.75
C LEU A 61 -18.50 -7.90 10.26
N PRO A 62 -19.27 -7.55 9.22
CA PRO A 62 -20.12 -8.52 8.54
C PRO A 62 -19.27 -9.53 7.76
N ALA A 63 -19.94 -10.49 7.11
CA ALA A 63 -19.33 -11.22 6.00
C ALA A 63 -18.77 -10.21 4.98
N LEU A 64 -17.45 -10.24 4.80
CA LEU A 64 -16.71 -9.24 4.05
C LEU A 64 -15.50 -9.93 3.41
N LYS A 65 -15.28 -9.68 2.12
CA LYS A 65 -14.06 -10.12 1.43
C LYS A 65 -13.12 -8.95 1.22
N ILE A 66 -11.93 -9.06 1.79
CA ILE A 66 -10.87 -8.06 1.70
C ILE A 66 -9.76 -8.60 0.79
N VAL A 67 -9.41 -7.86 -0.26
CA VAL A 67 -8.24 -8.18 -1.09
C VAL A 67 -7.11 -7.25 -0.70
N LEU A 68 -5.93 -7.80 -0.42
CA LEU A 68 -4.72 -7.08 -0.04
C LEU A 68 -3.64 -7.38 -1.07
N THR A 69 -3.07 -6.37 -1.73
CA THR A 69 -2.01 -6.57 -2.73
C THR A 69 -0.63 -6.24 -2.19
N GLY A 70 0.38 -7.04 -2.56
CA GLY A 70 1.77 -6.82 -2.20
C GLY A 70 2.29 -7.80 -1.12
N MET A 71 3.61 -7.97 -1.11
CA MET A 71 4.34 -8.86 -0.19
C MET A 71 5.44 -8.11 0.58
N GLY A 72 5.38 -6.77 0.58
CA GLY A 72 6.37 -5.89 1.18
C GLY A 72 6.06 -5.48 2.62
N ARG A 73 6.79 -4.47 3.11
CA ARG A 73 6.61 -3.93 4.46
C ARG A 73 5.21 -3.36 4.68
N VAL A 74 4.66 -2.69 3.67
CA VAL A 74 3.34 -2.05 3.72
C VAL A 74 2.24 -3.10 3.83
N SER A 75 2.21 -4.08 2.93
CA SER A 75 1.22 -5.15 2.97
C SER A 75 1.32 -5.97 4.26
N ASN A 76 2.53 -6.24 4.77
CA ASN A 76 2.69 -6.96 6.02
C ASN A 76 2.22 -6.15 7.23
N GLY A 77 2.41 -4.83 7.25
CA GLY A 77 1.81 -3.97 8.26
C GLY A 77 0.28 -3.95 8.21
N ALA A 78 -0.31 -3.97 7.01
CA ALA A 78 -1.75 -4.11 6.84
C ALA A 78 -2.25 -5.48 7.33
N LYS A 79 -1.52 -6.55 7.01
CA LYS A 79 -1.78 -7.91 7.50
C LYS A 79 -1.76 -8.00 9.03
N GLU A 80 -0.85 -7.31 9.71
CA GLU A 80 -0.84 -7.27 11.19
C GLU A 80 -2.17 -6.77 11.76
N ILE A 81 -2.81 -5.77 11.13
CA ILE A 81 -4.12 -5.27 11.55
C ILE A 81 -5.22 -6.29 11.27
N LEU A 82 -5.26 -6.88 10.08
CA LEU A 82 -6.27 -7.89 9.72
C LEU A 82 -6.19 -9.13 10.63
N ASP A 83 -4.96 -9.59 10.91
CA ASP A 83 -4.70 -10.71 11.81
C ASP A 83 -5.09 -10.37 13.26
N ALA A 84 -4.78 -9.15 13.73
CA ALA A 84 -5.13 -8.70 15.07
C ALA A 84 -6.64 -8.57 15.30
N MET A 85 -7.41 -8.34 14.23
CA MET A 85 -8.87 -8.37 14.24
C MET A 85 -9.45 -9.80 14.18
N GLY A 86 -8.61 -10.83 14.03
CA GLY A 86 -9.03 -12.22 13.89
C GLY A 86 -9.68 -12.53 12.54
N ILE A 87 -9.39 -11.76 11.49
CA ILE A 87 -9.90 -12.02 10.14
C ILE A 87 -9.07 -13.14 9.51
N THR A 88 -9.73 -14.18 9.02
CA THR A 88 -9.04 -15.36 8.47
C THR A 88 -8.42 -15.05 7.10
N GLU A 89 -7.12 -15.29 6.96
CA GLU A 89 -6.44 -15.35 5.67
C GLU A 89 -6.78 -16.65 4.95
N VAL A 90 -7.19 -16.57 3.69
CA VAL A 90 -7.52 -17.73 2.85
C VAL A 90 -6.66 -17.76 1.59
N SER A 91 -6.50 -18.94 0.98
CA SER A 91 -5.76 -19.05 -0.29
C SER A 91 -6.48 -18.35 -1.44
N VAL A 92 -5.75 -18.02 -2.51
CA VAL A 92 -6.33 -17.44 -3.75
C VAL A 92 -7.49 -18.28 -4.29
N SER A 93 -7.34 -19.61 -4.30
CA SER A 93 -8.38 -20.51 -4.80
C SER A 93 -9.63 -20.46 -3.92
N GLU A 94 -9.48 -20.55 -2.60
CA GLU A 94 -10.60 -20.48 -1.66
C GLU A 94 -11.25 -19.09 -1.68
N TYR A 95 -10.46 -18.03 -1.83
CA TYR A 95 -10.97 -16.67 -1.94
C TYR A 95 -11.84 -16.47 -3.19
N LEU A 96 -11.46 -17.05 -4.32
CA LEU A 96 -12.22 -16.89 -5.57
C LEU A 96 -13.46 -17.80 -5.63
N ASN A 97 -13.39 -18.98 -5.04
CA ASN A 97 -14.40 -20.02 -5.27
C ASN A 97 -15.40 -20.22 -4.11
N ASN A 98 -15.07 -19.80 -2.88
CA ASN A 98 -15.95 -20.02 -1.72
C ASN A 98 -16.74 -18.77 -1.34
N THR A 99 -17.88 -18.96 -0.69
CA THR A 99 -18.61 -17.92 0.04
C THR A 99 -18.38 -18.07 1.53
N TYR A 100 -18.34 -16.95 2.26
CA TYR A 100 -18.08 -16.91 3.70
C TYR A 100 -19.19 -16.14 4.40
N ASN A 101 -19.52 -16.56 5.61
CA ASN A 101 -20.47 -15.86 6.49
C ASN A 101 -19.76 -15.00 7.54
N GLU A 102 -18.44 -14.86 7.41
CA GLU A 102 -17.52 -14.16 8.29
C GLU A 102 -16.54 -13.36 7.43
N PRO A 103 -15.84 -12.34 7.99
CA PRO A 103 -14.85 -11.61 7.23
C PRO A 103 -13.64 -12.52 6.92
N VAL A 104 -13.17 -12.47 5.68
CA VAL A 104 -11.94 -13.13 5.25
C VAL A 104 -11.11 -12.20 4.38
N TYR A 105 -9.81 -12.47 4.30
CA TYR A 105 -8.95 -11.74 3.38
C TYR A 105 -8.00 -12.67 2.62
N VAL A 106 -7.47 -12.15 1.51
CA VAL A 106 -6.38 -12.78 0.76
C VAL A 106 -5.26 -11.76 0.57
N GLN A 107 -4.01 -12.18 0.76
CA GLN A 107 -2.84 -11.40 0.39
C GLN A 107 -2.30 -11.91 -0.94
N LEU A 108 -2.20 -11.02 -1.94
CA LEU A 108 -1.83 -11.35 -3.31
C LEU A 108 -0.40 -10.93 -3.63
N ASP A 109 0.35 -11.83 -4.24
CA ASP A 109 1.61 -11.51 -4.89
C ASP A 109 1.38 -10.94 -6.29
N VAL A 110 2.45 -10.41 -6.91
CA VAL A 110 2.35 -9.73 -8.20
C VAL A 110 1.90 -10.66 -9.35
N LEU A 111 2.16 -11.96 -9.26
CA LEU A 111 1.79 -12.94 -10.29
C LEU A 111 0.39 -13.52 -10.05
N ASP A 112 -0.18 -13.36 -8.86
CA ASP A 112 -1.57 -13.71 -8.60
C ASP A 112 -2.55 -12.86 -9.40
N TYR A 113 -2.18 -11.63 -9.78
CA TYR A 113 -3.03 -10.72 -10.54
C TYR A 113 -2.41 -10.19 -11.83
N ASN A 114 -1.26 -10.73 -12.26
CA ASN A 114 -0.68 -10.43 -13.56
C ASN A 114 -0.35 -11.72 -14.32
N LYS A 115 -0.75 -11.77 -15.60
CA LYS A 115 -0.45 -12.88 -16.50
C LYS A 115 0.36 -12.38 -17.68
N ARG A 116 1.42 -13.12 -18.05
CA ARG A 116 2.15 -12.83 -19.29
C ARG A 116 1.22 -12.99 -20.50
N LYS A 117 1.38 -12.10 -21.47
CA LYS A 117 0.65 -12.10 -22.74
C LYS A 117 0.84 -13.40 -23.54
N ASP A 118 2.01 -14.03 -23.41
CA ASP A 118 2.35 -15.30 -24.06
C ASP A 118 1.95 -16.55 -23.26
N GLY A 119 1.29 -16.36 -22.11
CA GLY A 119 0.81 -17.45 -21.24
C GLY A 119 1.90 -18.17 -20.45
N LYS A 120 3.17 -17.76 -20.54
CA LYS A 120 4.25 -18.36 -19.74
C LYS A 120 4.16 -17.92 -18.28
N ILE A 121 4.60 -18.80 -17.38
CA ILE A 121 4.80 -18.50 -15.97
C ILE A 121 6.31 -18.52 -15.73
N ILE A 122 6.88 -17.36 -15.37
CA ILE A 122 8.33 -17.21 -15.14
C ILE A 122 8.55 -16.93 -13.65
N ASP A 123 8.77 -15.69 -13.25
CA ASP A 123 8.89 -15.27 -11.85
C ASP A 123 8.60 -13.77 -11.71
N MET A 124 8.62 -13.28 -10.47
CA MET A 124 8.39 -11.85 -10.18
C MET A 124 9.52 -10.95 -10.73
N TYR A 125 10.75 -11.46 -10.86
CA TYR A 125 11.87 -10.66 -11.34
C TYR A 125 11.74 -10.34 -12.82
N ASP A 126 11.18 -11.28 -13.59
CA ASP A 126 10.83 -11.08 -14.98
C ASP A 126 9.67 -10.09 -15.13
N PHE A 127 8.65 -10.12 -14.25
CA PHE A 127 7.64 -9.06 -14.20
C PHE A 127 8.25 -7.68 -13.97
N PHE A 128 9.15 -7.54 -12.99
CA PHE A 128 9.79 -6.25 -12.70
C PHE A 128 10.71 -5.75 -13.83
N LYS A 129 11.25 -6.65 -14.65
CA LYS A 129 12.09 -6.27 -15.81
C LYS A 129 11.28 -5.99 -17.07
N ASN A 130 10.17 -6.70 -17.25
CA ASN A 130 9.37 -6.70 -18.46
C ASN A 130 7.87 -6.50 -18.15
N PRO A 131 7.47 -5.46 -17.40
CA PRO A 131 6.10 -5.31 -16.91
C PRO A 131 5.08 -5.14 -18.06
N SER A 132 5.52 -4.56 -19.18
CA SER A 132 4.72 -4.39 -20.39
C SER A 132 4.37 -5.70 -21.11
N GLU A 133 5.02 -6.82 -20.78
CA GLU A 133 4.70 -8.15 -21.32
C GLU A 133 3.53 -8.84 -20.59
N TYR A 134 2.94 -8.17 -19.60
CA TYR A 134 1.85 -8.70 -18.79
C TYR A 134 0.53 -7.98 -19.04
N LEU A 135 -0.55 -8.63 -18.66
CA LEU A 135 -1.91 -8.12 -18.58
C LEU A 135 -2.43 -8.36 -17.17
N SER A 136 -3.30 -7.46 -16.71
CA SER A 136 -3.98 -7.65 -15.43
C SER A 136 -4.99 -8.80 -15.51
N ASP A 137 -4.96 -9.62 -14.47
CA ASP A 137 -5.96 -10.65 -14.16
C ASP A 137 -6.75 -10.28 -12.89
N PHE A 138 -6.58 -9.05 -12.37
CA PHE A 138 -7.12 -8.64 -11.08
C PHE A 138 -8.64 -8.59 -11.04
N MET A 139 -9.31 -8.42 -12.19
CA MET A 139 -10.78 -8.33 -12.26
C MET A 139 -11.47 -9.54 -11.61
N ARG A 140 -10.85 -10.73 -11.61
CA ARG A 140 -11.39 -11.91 -10.90
C ARG A 140 -11.56 -11.69 -9.40
N PHE A 141 -10.68 -10.89 -8.78
CA PHE A 141 -10.78 -10.48 -7.38
C PHE A 141 -11.77 -9.34 -7.21
N ALA A 142 -11.75 -8.35 -8.11
CA ALA A 142 -12.68 -7.22 -8.06
C ALA A 142 -14.16 -7.65 -8.13
N LYS A 143 -14.45 -8.80 -8.75
CA LYS A 143 -15.80 -9.39 -8.81
C LYS A 143 -16.29 -10.04 -7.52
N VAL A 144 -15.40 -10.31 -6.58
CA VAL A 144 -15.73 -11.04 -5.35
C VAL A 144 -15.31 -10.31 -4.08
N SER A 145 -14.66 -9.16 -4.18
CA SER A 145 -14.15 -8.38 -3.05
C SER A 145 -15.03 -7.17 -2.78
N ASP A 146 -15.17 -6.81 -1.50
CA ASP A 146 -15.91 -5.65 -1.04
C ASP A 146 -14.98 -4.47 -0.71
N LEU A 147 -13.83 -4.79 -0.09
CA LEU A 147 -12.78 -3.86 0.30
C LEU A 147 -11.46 -4.26 -0.38
N TYR A 148 -10.80 -3.29 -0.99
CA TYR A 148 -9.46 -3.46 -1.53
C TYR A 148 -8.46 -2.62 -0.75
N ILE A 149 -7.40 -3.23 -0.24
CA ILE A 149 -6.25 -2.57 0.38
C ILE A 149 -5.06 -2.66 -0.58
N ALA A 150 -4.68 -1.53 -1.17
CA ALA A 150 -3.60 -1.44 -2.14
C ALA A 150 -2.26 -1.18 -1.43
N CYS A 151 -1.35 -2.16 -1.42
CA CYS A 151 0.00 -2.01 -0.84
C CYS A 151 1.10 -2.44 -1.81
N HIS A 152 0.76 -2.55 -3.10
CA HIS A 152 1.69 -2.96 -4.14
C HIS A 152 2.63 -1.81 -4.53
N PHE A 153 3.73 -2.17 -5.18
CA PHE A 153 4.55 -1.23 -5.91
C PHE A 153 4.09 -1.24 -7.37
N TYR A 154 4.07 -0.07 -8.01
CA TYR A 154 3.68 0.09 -9.40
C TYR A 154 4.80 0.72 -10.22
N ASP A 155 4.91 0.25 -11.46
CA ASP A 155 5.79 0.78 -12.49
C ASP A 155 4.89 1.28 -13.62
N ASP A 156 5.17 2.44 -14.21
CA ASP A 156 4.31 3.05 -15.25
C ASP A 156 4.09 2.15 -16.48
N ALA A 157 4.98 1.20 -16.73
CA ALA A 157 4.84 0.22 -17.82
C ALA A 157 4.05 -1.04 -17.42
N ALA A 158 3.70 -1.21 -16.14
CA ALA A 158 2.87 -2.31 -15.65
C ALA A 158 1.39 -2.11 -16.01
N PRO A 159 0.61 -3.18 -16.16
CA PRO A 159 -0.83 -3.05 -16.37
C PRO A 159 -1.49 -2.49 -15.10
N TYR A 160 -2.56 -1.71 -15.30
CA TYR A 160 -3.46 -1.32 -14.23
C TYR A 160 -4.02 -2.55 -13.53
N LEU A 161 -4.18 -2.50 -12.21
CA LEU A 161 -4.88 -3.55 -11.49
C LEU A 161 -6.34 -3.56 -11.93
N PHE A 162 -7.04 -2.42 -11.84
CA PHE A 162 -8.32 -2.27 -12.52
C PHE A 162 -8.42 -0.89 -13.17
N THR A 163 -9.01 -0.88 -14.36
CA THR A 163 -9.24 0.32 -15.17
C THR A 163 -10.57 0.99 -14.84
N LYS A 164 -10.80 2.18 -15.39
CA LYS A 164 -12.10 2.86 -15.30
C LYS A 164 -13.24 2.03 -15.92
N ASP A 165 -12.94 1.30 -16.99
CA ASP A 165 -13.92 0.43 -17.64
C ASP A 165 -14.21 -0.83 -16.81
N ASP A 166 -13.22 -1.38 -16.11
CA ASP A 166 -13.43 -2.46 -15.14
C ASP A 166 -14.35 -1.99 -14.00
N ALA A 167 -14.16 -0.77 -13.48
CA ALA A 167 -14.98 -0.20 -12.41
C ALA A 167 -16.44 0.05 -12.83
N LYS A 168 -16.71 0.24 -14.13
CA LYS A 168 -18.08 0.33 -14.68
C LYS A 168 -18.75 -1.02 -14.90
N HIS A 169 -17.98 -2.10 -14.88
CA HIS A 169 -18.49 -3.43 -15.19
C HIS A 169 -19.54 -3.87 -14.15
N PRO A 170 -20.68 -4.45 -14.55
CA PRO A 170 -21.76 -4.80 -13.62
C PRO A 170 -21.35 -5.81 -12.53
N ASP A 171 -20.37 -6.67 -12.84
CA ASP A 171 -19.81 -7.60 -11.85
C ASP A 171 -18.81 -6.96 -10.87
N PHE A 172 -18.39 -5.70 -11.04
CA PHE A 172 -17.41 -5.06 -10.14
C PHE A 172 -18.03 -4.83 -8.75
N LYS A 173 -17.44 -5.40 -7.70
CA LYS A 173 -18.02 -5.39 -6.35
C LYS A 173 -17.29 -4.53 -5.34
N ILE A 174 -16.05 -4.12 -5.59
CA ILE A 174 -15.29 -3.31 -4.64
C ILE A 174 -16.05 -2.00 -4.40
N LYS A 175 -16.39 -1.72 -3.13
CA LYS A 175 -17.07 -0.49 -2.70
C LYS A 175 -16.18 0.42 -1.87
N VAL A 176 -15.07 -0.11 -1.36
CA VAL A 176 -14.08 0.65 -0.60
C VAL A 176 -12.69 0.31 -1.11
N VAL A 177 -11.89 1.33 -1.34
CA VAL A 177 -10.47 1.22 -1.70
C VAL A 177 -9.67 1.99 -0.65
N ALA A 178 -8.77 1.29 0.03
CA ALA A 178 -7.72 1.85 0.86
C ALA A 178 -6.41 1.77 0.07
N ASP A 179 -6.12 2.82 -0.70
CA ASP A 179 -4.94 2.90 -1.53
C ASP A 179 -3.78 3.49 -0.73
N ILE A 180 -2.93 2.61 -0.18
CA ILE A 180 -1.77 2.97 0.64
C ILE A 180 -0.57 3.30 -0.25
N SER A 181 -0.53 2.84 -1.51
CA SER A 181 0.53 3.23 -2.44
C SER A 181 0.32 4.66 -2.93
N CYS A 182 -0.94 5.10 -3.05
CA CYS A 182 -1.34 6.46 -3.42
C CYS A 182 -0.78 6.91 -4.78
N ASP A 183 -0.71 5.97 -5.73
CA ASP A 183 -0.29 6.22 -7.10
C ASP A 183 -1.41 6.94 -7.88
N ILE A 184 -1.35 8.28 -7.93
CA ILE A 184 -2.35 9.14 -8.59
C ILE A 184 -2.33 8.89 -10.10
N ASP A 185 -3.51 8.65 -10.70
CA ASP A 185 -3.64 8.25 -12.12
C ASP A 185 -2.82 6.98 -12.47
N GLY A 186 -2.60 6.15 -11.45
CA GLY A 186 -1.88 4.89 -11.53
C GLY A 186 -2.80 3.67 -11.61
N PRO A 187 -2.38 2.51 -11.08
CA PRO A 187 -2.98 1.21 -11.37
C PRO A 187 -4.38 0.99 -10.78
N VAL A 188 -4.82 1.87 -9.90
CA VAL A 188 -6.10 1.81 -9.19
C VAL A 188 -6.93 2.98 -9.70
N ALA A 189 -7.78 2.73 -10.69
CA ALA A 189 -8.44 3.80 -11.45
C ALA A 189 -9.33 4.76 -10.60
N SER A 190 -9.71 4.36 -9.39
CA SER A 190 -10.47 5.22 -8.46
C SER A 190 -9.60 6.25 -7.73
N THR A 191 -8.27 6.14 -7.76
CA THR A 191 -7.35 7.02 -7.05
C THR A 191 -7.10 8.30 -7.85
N LEU A 192 -8.01 9.28 -7.67
CA LEU A 192 -8.02 10.54 -8.40
C LEU A 192 -7.01 11.57 -7.88
N ARG A 193 -6.72 11.52 -6.58
CA ARG A 193 -5.81 12.43 -5.88
C ARG A 193 -5.40 11.85 -4.54
N ALA A 194 -4.33 12.42 -3.97
CA ALA A 194 -4.06 12.28 -2.56
C ALA A 194 -5.16 12.93 -1.71
N SER A 195 -5.52 12.26 -0.63
CA SER A 195 -6.37 12.73 0.46
C SER A 195 -5.49 13.10 1.67
N THR A 196 -6.07 13.77 2.66
CA THR A 196 -5.31 14.26 3.82
C THR A 196 -5.79 13.57 5.10
N ILE A 197 -4.97 13.57 6.14
CA ILE A 197 -5.36 13.06 7.47
C ILE A 197 -6.63 13.76 7.99
N ASP A 198 -6.79 15.05 7.69
CA ASP A 198 -7.99 15.82 8.05
C ASP A 198 -9.25 15.33 7.31
N ASN A 199 -9.12 15.10 6.00
CA ASN A 199 -10.20 14.67 5.11
C ASN A 199 -9.75 13.44 4.30
N PRO A 200 -9.73 12.24 4.93
CA PRO A 200 -9.07 11.07 4.38
C PRO A 200 -9.91 10.34 3.32
N ASN A 201 -11.15 10.77 3.09
CA ASN A 201 -12.09 10.06 2.25
C ASN A 201 -12.70 10.95 1.16
N TYR A 202 -12.82 10.39 -0.03
CA TYR A 202 -13.64 10.91 -1.13
C TYR A 202 -14.33 9.75 -1.85
N GLY A 203 -15.37 10.06 -2.63
CA GLY A 203 -16.03 9.08 -3.48
C GLY A 203 -15.51 9.15 -4.91
N TYR A 204 -15.44 8.01 -5.58
CA TYR A 204 -15.25 7.91 -7.02
C TYR A 204 -16.52 7.34 -7.64
N ASP A 205 -17.19 8.10 -8.51
CA ASP A 205 -18.31 7.61 -9.31
C ASP A 205 -17.79 6.96 -10.60
N PRO A 206 -17.92 5.63 -10.78
CA PRO A 206 -17.41 4.94 -11.97
C PRO A 206 -18.09 5.37 -13.27
N GLN A 207 -19.32 5.87 -13.22
CA GLN A 207 -20.07 6.23 -14.43
C GLN A 207 -19.61 7.59 -14.98
N THR A 208 -19.38 8.54 -14.09
CA THR A 208 -18.92 9.89 -14.48
C THR A 208 -17.39 10.03 -14.44
N GLU A 209 -16.70 9.06 -13.84
CA GLU A 209 -15.25 9.05 -13.57
C GLU A 209 -14.77 10.25 -12.74
N ARG A 210 -15.65 10.78 -11.88
CA ARG A 210 -15.42 12.00 -11.11
C ARG A 210 -15.53 11.75 -9.62
N GLU A 211 -14.97 12.70 -8.88
CA GLU A 211 -15.14 12.74 -7.43
C GLU A 211 -16.62 12.95 -7.07
N ALA A 212 -17.09 12.20 -6.09
CA ALA A 212 -18.44 12.22 -5.54
C ALA A 212 -18.38 12.17 -4.02
N ASP A 213 -19.53 12.23 -3.34
CA ASP A 213 -19.55 11.95 -1.90
C ASP A 213 -19.19 10.47 -1.68
N PHE A 214 -18.25 10.21 -0.77
CA PHE A 214 -17.87 8.84 -0.46
C PHE A 214 -19.04 8.03 0.08
N LYS A 215 -20.09 8.64 0.63
CA LYS A 215 -21.31 7.96 1.09
C LYS A 215 -22.30 7.61 -0.02
N ASP A 216 -22.17 8.16 -1.23
CA ASP A 216 -23.10 7.86 -2.33
C ASP A 216 -23.11 6.37 -2.67
N GLN A 217 -24.27 5.71 -2.70
CA GLN A 217 -24.38 4.25 -2.87
C GLN A 217 -23.67 3.71 -4.12
N ASN A 218 -23.60 4.52 -5.17
CA ASN A 218 -22.95 4.17 -6.43
C ASN A 218 -21.45 4.49 -6.47
N ALA A 219 -20.96 5.30 -5.55
CA ALA A 219 -19.54 5.67 -5.47
C ALA A 219 -18.72 4.58 -4.77
N ILE A 220 -17.49 4.38 -5.25
CA ILE A 220 -16.43 3.67 -4.54
C ILE A 220 -15.84 4.67 -3.53
N ALA A 221 -15.87 4.35 -2.23
CA ALA A 221 -15.18 5.17 -1.24
C ALA A 221 -13.68 4.93 -1.32
N VAL A 222 -12.90 6.00 -1.40
CA VAL A 222 -11.45 5.94 -1.55
C VAL A 222 -10.79 6.62 -0.36
N MET A 223 -9.80 5.94 0.22
CA MET A 223 -8.82 6.50 1.15
C MET A 223 -7.45 6.37 0.51
N ALA A 224 -6.79 7.49 0.28
CA ALA A 224 -5.49 7.55 -0.39
C ALA A 224 -4.63 8.63 0.25
N VAL A 225 -4.21 8.42 1.51
CA VAL A 225 -3.41 9.38 2.28
C VAL A 225 -1.94 9.08 2.04
N ASP A 226 -1.16 10.08 1.62
CA ASP A 226 0.25 9.92 1.20
C ASP A 226 1.26 9.90 2.36
N ASN A 227 0.82 10.30 3.55
CA ASN A 227 1.66 10.46 4.74
C ASN A 227 1.14 9.67 5.96
N LEU A 228 0.49 8.53 5.73
CA LEU A 228 -0.08 7.64 6.75
C LEU A 228 0.81 7.37 7.99
N PRO A 229 2.14 7.18 7.88
CA PRO A 229 2.99 7.00 9.07
C PRO A 229 2.91 8.16 10.09
N CYS A 230 2.52 9.36 9.67
CA CYS A 230 2.37 10.52 10.54
C CYS A 230 1.20 10.39 11.51
N GLU A 231 0.22 9.52 11.25
CA GLU A 231 -0.87 9.22 12.18
C GLU A 231 -0.44 8.25 13.30
N LEU A 232 0.75 7.65 13.20
CA LEU A 232 1.33 6.79 14.24
C LEU A 232 2.77 7.19 14.58
N PRO A 233 3.00 8.46 14.98
CA PRO A 233 4.33 9.05 15.00
C PRO A 233 5.24 8.41 16.07
N LYS A 234 4.67 7.94 17.19
CA LYS A 234 5.41 7.27 18.25
C LYS A 234 6.03 5.97 17.74
N ASP A 235 5.21 5.02 17.28
CA ASP A 235 5.71 3.71 16.86
C ASP A 235 6.60 3.83 15.61
N ALA A 236 6.26 4.74 14.69
CA ALA A 236 7.07 5.02 13.51
C ALA A 236 8.47 5.54 13.89
N SER A 237 8.55 6.43 14.88
CA SER A 237 9.82 6.98 15.37
C SER A 237 10.64 5.95 16.15
N ASP A 238 9.99 5.18 17.03
CA ASP A 238 10.64 4.13 17.82
C ASP A 238 11.26 3.07 16.89
N GLY A 239 10.49 2.55 15.92
CA GLY A 239 11.02 1.56 14.98
C GLY A 239 12.05 2.13 13.99
N PHE A 240 11.96 3.41 13.63
CA PHE A 240 13.03 4.07 12.90
C PHE A 240 14.31 4.08 13.74
N GLY A 241 14.22 4.50 15.00
CA GLY A 241 15.34 4.59 15.94
C GLY A 241 16.00 3.24 16.21
N GLU A 242 15.21 2.19 16.39
CA GLU A 242 15.71 0.81 16.56
C GLU A 242 16.46 0.32 15.34
N ASN A 243 15.88 0.45 14.14
CA ASN A 243 16.52 0.04 12.89
C ASN A 243 17.79 0.85 12.61
N PHE A 244 17.75 2.16 12.86
CA PHE A 244 18.92 3.03 12.71
C PHE A 244 20.03 2.63 13.67
N SER A 245 19.70 2.40 14.94
CA SER A 245 20.65 1.98 15.97
C SER A 245 21.27 0.63 15.68
N LYS A 246 20.47 -0.32 15.17
CA LYS A 246 20.92 -1.68 14.90
C LYS A 246 21.75 -1.78 13.62
N TYR A 247 21.37 -1.08 12.55
CA TYR A 247 21.94 -1.30 11.22
C TYR A 247 22.86 -0.18 10.74
N VAL A 248 22.70 1.05 11.23
CA VAL A 248 23.42 2.22 10.71
C VAL A 248 24.51 2.68 11.66
N ILE A 249 24.22 2.80 12.96
CA ILE A 249 25.22 3.22 13.97
C ILE A 249 26.50 2.37 13.90
N PRO A 250 26.46 1.02 13.79
CA PRO A 250 27.68 0.23 13.73
C PRO A 250 28.60 0.56 12.55
N ALA A 251 28.05 1.04 11.42
CA ALA A 251 28.82 1.36 10.22
C ALA A 251 29.80 2.53 10.47
N PHE A 252 29.47 3.45 11.39
CA PHE A 252 30.37 4.55 11.77
C PHE A 252 31.61 4.10 12.53
N PHE A 253 31.57 2.94 13.18
CA PHE A 253 32.63 2.47 14.06
C PHE A 253 33.39 1.26 13.53
N ASN A 254 32.89 0.62 12.46
CA ASN A 254 33.50 -0.58 11.88
C ASN A 254 34.25 -0.31 10.56
N GLY A 255 34.49 0.97 10.24
CA GLY A 255 35.11 1.37 8.97
C GLY A 255 34.18 1.20 7.77
N ASP A 256 32.87 1.30 7.97
CA ASP A 256 31.83 1.10 6.97
C ASP A 256 31.98 -0.20 6.17
N LYS A 257 32.21 -1.31 6.87
CA LYS A 257 32.55 -2.62 6.26
C LYS A 257 31.56 -3.10 5.19
N ASP A 258 30.29 -2.72 5.33
CA ASP A 258 29.19 -3.12 4.44
C ASP A 258 28.85 -2.01 3.42
N GLY A 259 29.64 -0.92 3.37
CA GLY A 259 29.48 0.22 2.47
C GLY A 259 28.17 1.02 2.65
N ILE A 260 27.55 0.96 3.84
CA ILE A 260 26.26 1.59 4.12
C ILE A 260 26.40 3.11 4.09
N LEU A 261 27.44 3.65 4.72
CA LEU A 261 27.68 5.09 4.79
C LEU A 261 28.12 5.64 3.45
N ASP A 262 28.99 4.93 2.73
CA ASP A 262 29.46 5.36 1.41
C ASP A 262 28.32 5.40 0.39
N ARG A 263 27.45 4.38 0.37
CA ARG A 263 26.22 4.40 -0.46
C ARG A 263 25.26 5.53 -0.07
N ALA A 264 25.16 5.83 1.22
CA ALA A 264 24.27 6.89 1.70
C ALA A 264 24.82 8.31 1.48
N LEU A 265 26.12 8.45 1.18
CA LEU A 265 26.80 9.74 1.06
C LEU A 265 26.50 10.40 -0.29
N THR A 266 25.65 11.43 -0.29
CA THR A 266 25.28 12.16 -1.50
C THR A 266 26.37 13.10 -2.02
N THR A 267 27.06 13.80 -1.11
CA THR A 267 28.12 14.75 -1.47
C THR A 267 29.38 14.53 -0.63
N ARG A 268 30.55 14.78 -1.22
CA ARG A 268 31.84 14.83 -0.53
C ARG A 268 32.60 16.05 -1.04
N ASN A 269 33.05 16.91 -0.12
CA ASN A 269 33.78 18.14 -0.43
C ASN A 269 33.06 19.06 -1.44
N GLY A 270 31.74 19.21 -1.31
CA GLY A 270 30.93 20.06 -2.18
C GLY A 270 30.67 19.48 -3.58
N GLN A 271 31.05 18.23 -3.85
CA GLN A 271 30.79 17.55 -5.12
C GLN A 271 29.90 16.33 -4.91
N LEU A 272 29.06 16.02 -5.90
CA LEU A 272 28.25 14.79 -5.92
C LEU A 272 29.17 13.56 -5.95
N THR A 273 28.83 12.54 -5.15
CA THR A 273 29.52 11.25 -5.20
C THR A 273 29.10 10.47 -6.45
N SER A 274 29.82 9.39 -6.79
CA SER A 274 29.59 8.60 -8.01
C SER A 274 28.14 8.12 -8.15
N GLY A 275 27.49 7.71 -7.06
CA GLY A 275 26.11 7.25 -7.05
C GLY A 275 25.06 8.33 -7.36
N PHE A 276 25.42 9.60 -7.24
CA PHE A 276 24.50 10.74 -7.41
C PHE A 276 24.90 11.67 -8.56
N LYS A 277 25.91 11.31 -9.36
CA LYS A 277 26.37 12.12 -10.51
C LYS A 277 25.27 12.39 -11.54
N TYR A 278 24.24 11.56 -11.61
CA TYR A 278 23.10 11.78 -12.48
C TYR A 278 22.33 13.06 -12.15
N LEU A 279 22.50 13.64 -10.95
CA LEU A 279 21.90 14.91 -10.54
C LEU A 279 22.73 16.14 -10.93
N GLN A 280 23.88 15.97 -11.59
CA GLN A 280 24.81 17.07 -11.87
C GLN A 280 24.18 18.13 -12.79
N ASP A 281 23.42 17.71 -13.80
CA ASP A 281 22.75 18.64 -14.73
C ASP A 281 21.72 19.50 -14.00
N TYR A 282 20.97 18.93 -13.05
CA TYR A 282 20.07 19.68 -12.16
C TYR A 282 20.83 20.69 -11.29
N VAL A 283 21.94 20.28 -10.68
CA VAL A 283 22.79 21.17 -9.85
C VAL A 283 23.35 22.33 -10.66
N ASP A 284 23.72 22.08 -11.92
CA ASP A 284 24.28 23.08 -12.82
C ASP A 284 23.21 23.97 -13.49
N GLY A 285 21.91 23.64 -13.33
CA GLY A 285 20.79 24.39 -13.90
C GLY A 285 20.58 24.13 -15.40
N ASN A 286 20.91 22.93 -15.87
CA ASN A 286 20.83 22.54 -17.29
C ASN A 286 19.55 21.75 -17.66
N GLU A 287 18.65 21.49 -16.70
CA GLU A 287 17.36 20.80 -16.90
C GLU A 287 16.19 21.75 -17.22
#